data_AF-Q2FN32-F1
#
_entry.id   AF-Q2FN32-F1
#
_cell.length_a   1.000
_cell.length_b   1.000
_cell.length_c   1.000
_cell.angle_alpha   90.00
_cell.angle_beta   90.00
_cell.angle_gamma   90.00
#
_symmetry.space_group_name_H-M   'P 1'
#
loop_
_entity.id
_entity.type
_entity.pdbx_description
1 polymer ?
#
loop_
_entity_poly.entity_id
_entity_poly.type
_entity_poly.pdbx_seq_one_letter_code
_entity_poly.pdbx_strand_id
1 'polypeptide(L)' 'MLGMENMAKQFLSSPEGQKMIMDFISSPDGINTIKKMVGTPEGKRAFGSLIKTVLPALGVGNEEMGMITGIIDKFL' A
#
# COMPACT_ATOMS: atom_id res chain seq x y z
N MET A 1 6.91 -21.34 11.67
CA MET A 1 5.65 -20.68 11.30
C MET A 1 5.75 -19.99 9.91
N LEU A 2 6.32 -20.66 8.90
CA LEU A 2 6.63 -20.05 7.58
C LEU A 2 5.50 -20.17 6.53
N GLY A 3 4.43 -20.91 6.83
CA GLY A 3 3.36 -21.18 5.86
C GLY A 3 2.39 -20.01 5.67
N MET A 4 2.03 -19.30 6.74
CA MET A 4 0.96 -18.31 6.71
C MET A 4 1.38 -17.01 6.00
N GLU A 5 2.62 -16.53 6.24
CA GLU A 5 3.17 -15.37 5.52
C GLU A 5 3.33 -15.64 4.02
N ASN A 6 3.77 -16.84 3.63
CA ASN A 6 3.91 -17.19 2.22
C ASN A 6 2.56 -17.29 1.51
N MET A 7 1.53 -17.82 2.17
CA MET A 7 0.16 -17.84 1.65
C MET A 7 -0.39 -16.42 1.49
N ALA A 8 -0.18 -15.55 2.49
CA ALA A 8 -0.60 -14.15 2.41
C ALA A 8 0.09 -13.43 1.24
N LYS A 9 1.40 -13.61 1.07
CA LYS A 9 2.14 -13.03 -0.07
C LYS A 9 1.62 -13.55 -1.41
N GLN A 10 1.40 -14.86 -1.54
CA GLN A 10 0.86 -15.44 -2.77
C GLN A 10 -0.54 -14.92 -3.09
N PHE A 11 -1.40 -14.78 -2.09
CA PHE A 11 -2.73 -14.20 -2.27
C PHE A 11 -2.65 -12.74 -2.68
N LEU A 12 -1.88 -11.90 -1.99
CA LEU A 12 -1.74 -10.48 -2.29
C LEU A 12 -1.16 -10.24 -3.69
N SER A 13 -0.34 -11.16 -4.20
CA SER A 13 0.20 -11.13 -5.56
C SER A 13 -0.72 -11.75 -6.61
N SER A 14 -1.83 -12.41 -6.22
CA SER A 14 -2.79 -12.97 -7.17
C SER A 14 -3.69 -11.86 -7.75
N PRO A 15 -4.28 -12.07 -8.94
CA PRO A 15 -5.24 -11.11 -9.50
C PRO A 15 -6.39 -10.79 -8.55
N GLU A 16 -6.88 -11.78 -7.80
CA GLU A 16 -7.95 -11.63 -6.82
C GLU A 16 -7.52 -10.79 -5.62
N GLY A 17 -6.33 -11.04 -5.06
CA GLY A 17 -5.81 -10.24 -3.95
C GLY A 17 -5.50 -8.81 -4.38
N GLN A 18 -4.91 -8.63 -5.55
CA GLN A 18 -4.69 -7.29 -6.12
C GLN A 18 -6.02 -6.56 -6.34
N LYS A 19 -7.04 -7.24 -6.88
CA LYS A 19 -8.38 -6.66 -7.04
C LYS A 19 -8.99 -6.27 -5.69
N MET A 20 -8.87 -7.11 -4.67
CA MET A 20 -9.39 -6.82 -3.32
C MET A 20 -8.74 -5.56 -2.73
N ILE A 21 -7.42 -5.41 -2.88
CA ILE A 21 -6.69 -4.21 -2.45
C ILE A 21 -7.21 -3.00 -3.23
N MET A 22 -7.34 -3.10 -4.55
CA MET A 22 -7.81 -2.01 -5.40
C MET A 22 -9.23 -1.59 -5.09
N ASP A 23 -10.13 -2.55 -4.87
CA ASP A 23 -11.51 -2.31 -4.47
C ASP A 23 -11.54 -1.59 -3.11
N PHE A 24 -10.72 -2.02 -2.15
CA PHE A 24 -10.63 -1.38 -0.84
C PHE A 24 -10.14 0.07 -0.96
N ILE A 25 -8.99 0.33 -1.58
CA ILE A 25 -8.43 1.69 -1.65
C ILE A 25 -9.28 2.64 -2.50
N SER A 26 -10.13 2.10 -3.38
CA SER A 26 -11.07 2.87 -4.20
C SER A 26 -12.42 3.08 -3.51
N SER A 27 -12.73 2.31 -2.46
CA SER A 27 -13.99 2.44 -1.72
C SER A 27 -14.00 3.69 -0.82
N PRO A 28 -15.17 4.30 -0.58
CA PRO A 28 -15.29 5.42 0.36
C PRO A 28 -14.71 5.10 1.75
N ASP A 29 -14.93 3.88 2.24
CA ASP A 29 -14.46 3.44 3.55
C ASP A 29 -12.95 3.26 3.60
N GLY A 30 -12.36 2.68 2.54
CA GLY A 30 -10.90 2.57 2.43
C GLY A 30 -10.24 3.92 2.32
N ILE A 31 -10.79 4.85 1.52
CA ILE A 31 -10.30 6.23 1.43
C ILE A 31 -10.38 6.92 2.79
N ASN A 32 -11.49 6.79 3.52
CA ASN A 32 -11.65 7.38 4.85
C ASN A 32 -10.67 6.78 5.86
N THR A 33 -10.41 5.48 5.78
CA THR A 33 -9.43 4.79 6.63
C THR A 33 -8.03 5.31 6.36
N ILE A 34 -7.62 5.38 5.09
CA ILE A 34 -6.33 5.93 4.68
C ILE A 34 -6.20 7.38 5.15
N LYS A 35 -7.22 8.22 4.96
CA LYS A 35 -7.26 9.62 5.41
C LYS A 35 -7.07 9.75 6.92
N LYS A 36 -7.76 8.93 7.72
CA LYS A 36 -7.59 8.90 9.18
C LYS A 36 -6.16 8.51 9.56
N MET A 37 -5.60 7.51 8.86
CA MET A 37 -4.26 7.01 9.11
C MET A 37 -3.20 8.08 8.80
N VAL A 38 -3.26 8.72 7.63
CA VAL A 38 -2.34 9.81 7.26
C VAL A 38 -2.67 11.13 7.97
N GLY A 39 -3.70 11.16 8.81
CA GLY A 39 -4.04 12.30 9.65
C GLY A 39 -3.10 12.47 10.86
N THR A 40 -2.32 11.46 11.21
CA THR A 40 -1.34 11.51 12.30
C THR A 40 0.10 11.34 11.78
N PRO A 41 1.12 11.89 12.46
CA PRO A 41 2.52 11.70 12.09
C PRO A 41 2.93 10.21 12.05
N GLU A 42 2.44 9.41 12.99
CA GLU A 42 2.73 7.98 13.07
C GLU A 42 2.10 7.21 11.91
N GLY A 43 0.82 7.49 11.62
CA GLY A 43 0.12 6.81 10.54
C GLY A 43 0.59 7.27 9.15
N LYS A 44 1.06 8.52 9.02
CA LYS A 44 1.85 9.00 7.88
C LYS A 44 3.08 8.13 7.62
N ARG A 45 3.94 7.95 8.62
CA ARG A 45 5.13 7.09 8.51
C ARG A 45 4.78 5.65 8.17
N ALA A 46 3.76 5.09 8.83
CA ALA A 46 3.29 3.73 8.57
C ALA A 46 2.79 3.57 7.12
N PHE A 47 2.00 4.53 6.63
CA PHE A 47 1.52 4.53 5.25
C PHE A 47 2.66 4.65 4.24
N GLY A 48 3.64 5.50 4.51
CA GLY A 48 4.86 5.63 3.68
C GLY A 48 5.64 4.32 3.56
N SER A 49 5.90 3.64 4.67
CA SER A 49 6.55 2.33 4.67
C SER A 49 5.74 1.26 3.94
N LEU A 50 4.41 1.29 4.11
CA LEU A 50 3.51 0.32 3.50
C LEU A 50 3.47 0.50 1.97
N ILE A 51 3.31 1.73 1.48
CA ILE A 51 3.37 2.05 0.05
C ILE A 51 4.71 1.63 -0.58
N LYS A 52 5.84 1.89 0.09
CA LYS A 52 7.18 1.49 -0.39
C LYS A 52 7.31 -0.03 -0.58
N THR A 53 6.51 -0.81 0.14
CA THR A 53 6.47 -2.28 0.04
C THR A 53 5.46 -2.77 -0.99
N VAL A 54 4.30 -2.11 -1.08
CA VAL A 54 3.18 -2.53 -1.95
C VAL A 54 3.41 -2.15 -3.41
N LEU A 55 3.97 -0.97 -3.71
CA LEU A 55 4.23 -0.53 -5.09
C LEU A 55 5.06 -1.54 -5.92
N PRO A 56 6.19 -2.08 -5.42
CA PRO A 56 6.90 -3.11 -6.16
C PRO A 56 6.09 -4.39 -6.36
N ALA A 57 5.26 -4.78 -5.39
CA ALA A 57 4.39 -5.96 -5.49
C ALA A 57 3.26 -5.78 -6.52
N LEU A 58 2.89 -4.53 -6.82
CA LEU A 58 1.93 -4.18 -7.86
C LEU A 58 2.60 -3.98 -9.24
N GLY A 59 3.91 -4.24 -9.36
CA GLY A 59 4.64 -4.10 -10.63
C GLY A 59 4.90 -2.65 -11.03
N VAL A 60 4.82 -1.70 -10.09
CA VAL A 60 5.15 -0.30 -10.34
C VAL A 60 6.66 -0.19 -10.57
N GLY A 61 7.06 0.41 -11.69
CA GLY A 61 8.46 0.58 -12.06
C GLY A 61 9.21 1.51 -11.10
N ASN A 62 10.54 1.41 -11.11
CA ASN A 62 11.40 2.18 -10.20
C ASN A 62 11.25 3.70 -10.36
N GLU A 63 10.94 4.16 -11.57
CA GLU A 63 10.75 5.58 -11.87
C GLU A 63 9.43 6.11 -11.30
N GLU A 64 8.31 5.39 -11.53
CA GLU A 64 7.02 5.76 -10.93
C GLU A 64 7.05 5.63 -9.41
N MET A 65 7.76 4.62 -8.88
CA MET A 65 7.96 4.47 -7.45
C MET A 65 8.73 5.65 -6.85
N GLY A 66 9.79 6.13 -7.51
CA GLY A 66 10.54 7.31 -7.09
C GLY A 66 9.67 8.57 -7.08
N MET A 67 8.81 8.74 -8.08
CA MET A 67 7.86 9.85 -8.12
C MET A 67 6.82 9.76 -7.00
N ILE A 68 6.19 8.60 -6.81
CA ILE A 68 5.14 8.41 -5.79
C ILE A 68 5.72 8.56 -4.38
N THR A 69 6.88 7.97 -4.11
CA THR A 69 7.54 8.08 -2.81
C THR A 69 8.04 9.50 -2.54
N GLY A 70 8.57 10.20 -3.55
CA GLY A 70 8.97 11.60 -3.43
C GLY A 70 7.80 12.58 -3.22
N ILE A 71 6.62 12.27 -3.77
CA ILE A 71 5.38 13.01 -3.45
C ILE A 71 4.98 12.74 -2.00
N ILE A 72 4.92 11.46 -1.60
CA ILE A 72 4.53 11.07 -0.24
C ILE A 72 5.45 11.70 0.80
N ASP A 73 6.77 11.64 0.63
CA ASP A 73 7.76 12.18 1.56
C ASP A 73 7.64 13.72 1.73
N LYS A 74 6.98 14.44 0.82
CA LYS A 74 6.65 15.88 1.00
C LYS A 74 5.43 16.13 1.87
N PHE A 75 4.58 15.11 2.05
CA PHE A 75 3.35 15.17 2.85
C PHE A 75 3.47 14.46 4.19
N LEU A 76 4.49 13.59 4.39
CA LEU A 76 4.80 12.96 5.67
C LEU A 76 5.59 13.91 6.58
#